data_AF-A0A1T1BMC2-F1
#
_entry.id   AF-A0A1T1BMC2-F1
#
_cell.length_a   1.000
_cell.length_b   1.000
_cell.length_c   1.000
_cell.angle_alpha   90.00
_cell.angle_beta   90.00
_cell.angle_gamma   90.00
#
_symmetry.space_group_name_H-M   'P 1'
#
loop_
_entity.id
_entity.type
_entity.pdbx_description
1 polymer ?
#
loop_
_entity_poly.entity_id
_entity_poly.type
_entity_poly.pdbx_seq_one_letter_code
_entity_poly.pdbx_strand_id
1 'polypeptide(L)'
;MKLLQITTLLLIFTLTSFAQSNQFVGNYERSLVDTDGKHVFEYKLTLNQDGTFVFHYYSNIKQGIPPEVNKYGKGKWSAKDNLVTFFSNKQEDFDAKYTLDFNNSTARFVTKNPRDKSDKIVQTKLTFLESEISWMRRIDIFKL
;
A
#
# COMPACT_ATOMS: atom_id res chain seq x y z
N MET A 1 22.14 44.03 -3.37
CA MET A 1 21.17 43.46 -4.34
C MET A 1 21.57 42.11 -4.94
N LYS A 2 22.87 41.75 -5.07
CA LYS A 2 23.29 40.46 -5.65
C LYS A 2 23.10 39.22 -4.75
N LEU A 3 23.15 39.34 -3.42
CA LEU A 3 22.92 38.20 -2.51
C LEU A 3 21.46 37.74 -2.48
N LEU A 4 20.51 38.68 -2.54
CA LEU A 4 19.07 38.39 -2.44
C LEU A 4 18.55 37.55 -3.61
N GLN A 5 19.16 37.72 -4.80
CA GLN A 5 18.82 36.98 -6.02
C GLN A 5 19.37 35.55 -6.03
N ILE A 6 20.47 35.28 -5.31
CA ILE A 6 21.06 33.95 -5.20
C ILE A 6 20.24 33.08 -4.24
N THR A 7 19.71 33.66 -3.16
CA THR A 7 18.80 32.96 -2.23
C THR A 7 17.47 32.56 -2.84
N THR A 8 16.92 33.34 -3.77
CA THR A 8 15.66 32.99 -4.46
C THR A 8 15.82 31.85 -5.46
N LEU A 9 17.00 31.69 -6.06
CA LEU A 9 17.27 30.62 -7.04
C LEU A 9 17.46 29.24 -6.38
N LEU A 10 17.93 29.19 -5.13
CA LEU A 10 18.13 27.95 -4.39
C LEU A 10 16.80 27.31 -3.90
N LEU A 11 15.73 28.10 -3.76
CA LEU A 11 14.45 27.60 -3.24
C LEU A 11 13.65 26.78 -4.26
N ILE A 12 13.98 26.87 -5.54
CA ILE A 12 13.20 26.25 -6.63
C ILE A 12 13.62 24.77 -6.83
N PHE A 13 14.78 24.36 -6.31
CA PHE A 13 15.33 23.03 -6.55
C PHE A 13 14.85 21.92 -5.59
N THR A 14 14.10 22.24 -4.54
CA THR A 14 13.56 21.22 -3.61
C THR A 14 12.18 20.70 -4.00
N LEU A 15 11.60 21.19 -5.10
CA LEU A 15 10.33 20.71 -5.65
C LEU A 15 10.55 19.58 -6.66
N THR A 16 11.26 18.53 -6.26
CA THR A 16 11.35 17.31 -7.08
C THR A 16 10.03 16.53 -7.00
N SER A 17 9.10 16.87 -7.88
CA SER A 17 8.18 15.97 -8.60
C SER A 17 7.62 14.74 -7.85
N PHE A 18 6.58 14.93 -7.02
CA PHE A 18 5.69 13.84 -6.56
C PHE A 18 4.60 13.46 -7.58
N ALA A 19 4.64 14.03 -8.80
CA ALA A 19 3.57 13.90 -9.79
C ALA A 19 3.32 12.46 -10.30
N GLN A 20 4.28 11.55 -10.17
CA GLN A 20 4.12 10.15 -10.59
C GLN A 20 3.33 9.28 -9.57
N SER A 21 3.08 9.77 -8.35
CA SER A 21 2.44 8.99 -7.28
C SER A 21 0.91 8.90 -7.39
N ASN A 22 0.24 9.84 -8.07
CA ASN A 22 -1.21 9.99 -8.02
C ASN A 22 -2.00 8.74 -8.46
N GLN A 23 -1.51 7.97 -9.42
CA GLN A 23 -2.23 6.77 -9.87
C GLN A 23 -2.24 5.64 -8.83
N PHE A 24 -1.23 5.59 -7.95
CA PHE A 24 -1.09 4.57 -6.90
C PHE A 24 -1.81 4.99 -5.61
N VAL A 25 -1.90 6.30 -5.34
CA VAL A 25 -2.60 6.85 -4.17
C VAL A 25 -4.06 6.38 -4.14
N GLY A 26 -4.53 6.02 -2.95
CA GLY A 26 -5.92 5.62 -2.73
C GLY A 26 -6.07 4.51 -1.71
N ASN A 27 -7.32 4.09 -1.54
CA ASN A 27 -7.69 2.99 -0.67
C ASN A 27 -7.82 1.71 -1.48
N TYR A 28 -7.37 0.61 -0.89
CA TYR A 28 -7.41 -0.72 -1.45
C TYR A 28 -7.99 -1.69 -0.45
N GLU A 29 -8.78 -2.64 -0.93
CA GLU A 29 -9.38 -3.64 -0.08
C GLU A 29 -9.45 -5.03 -0.72
N ARG A 30 -9.53 -6.04 0.14
CA ARG A 30 -9.95 -7.39 -0.22
C ARG A 30 -10.71 -7.98 0.95
N SER A 31 -11.87 -8.55 0.67
CA SER A 31 -12.59 -9.40 1.63
C SER A 31 -12.63 -10.82 1.09
N LEU A 32 -12.25 -11.78 1.93
CA LEU A 32 -12.36 -13.21 1.70
C LEU A 32 -13.29 -13.77 2.76
N VAL A 33 -14.41 -14.31 2.33
CA VAL A 33 -15.40 -14.94 3.19
C VAL A 33 -15.64 -16.35 2.66
N ASP A 34 -15.63 -17.35 3.54
CA ASP A 34 -16.00 -18.71 3.17
C ASP A 34 -17.50 -18.84 2.87
N THR A 35 -17.90 -19.97 2.28
CA THR A 35 -19.26 -20.19 1.79
C THR A 35 -20.33 -20.08 2.89
N ASP A 36 -19.98 -20.35 4.15
CA ASP A 36 -20.89 -20.30 5.29
C ASP A 36 -20.68 -19.10 6.23
N GLY A 37 -19.81 -18.16 5.85
CA GLY A 37 -19.57 -16.91 6.57
C GLY A 37 -18.85 -17.06 7.91
N LYS A 38 -18.25 -18.22 8.20
CA LYS A 38 -17.58 -18.53 9.46
C LYS A 38 -16.12 -18.11 9.49
N HIS A 39 -15.51 -17.92 8.33
CA HIS A 39 -14.12 -17.50 8.18
C HIS A 39 -14.05 -16.25 7.31
N VAL A 40 -13.71 -15.13 7.93
CA VAL A 40 -13.59 -13.82 7.30
C VAL A 40 -12.14 -13.36 7.37
N PHE A 41 -11.62 -12.85 6.26
CA PHE A 41 -10.32 -12.18 6.17
C PHE A 41 -10.48 -10.87 5.40
N GLU A 42 -10.15 -9.77 6.03
CA GLU A 42 -10.19 -8.44 5.43
C GLU A 42 -8.80 -7.82 5.38
N TYR A 43 -8.49 -7.21 4.24
CA TYR A 43 -7.26 -6.49 3.98
C TYR A 43 -7.65 -5.07 3.62
N LYS A 44 -7.10 -4.08 4.30
CA LYS A 44 -7.30 -2.66 4.00
C LYS A 44 -5.93 -1.99 3.94
N LEU A 45 -5.64 -1.33 2.82
CA LEU A 45 -4.41 -0.58 2.61
C LEU A 45 -4.75 0.81 2.09
N THR A 46 -4.19 1.83 2.70
CA THR A 46 -4.22 3.20 2.19
C THR A 46 -2.82 3.61 1.77
N LEU A 47 -2.65 4.02 0.51
CA LEU A 47 -1.45 4.68 0.01
C LEU A 47 -1.71 6.19 -0.01
N ASN A 48 -1.06 6.95 0.88
CA ASN A 48 -1.20 8.40 0.98
C ASN A 48 -0.29 9.13 -0.02
N GLN A 49 -0.71 10.33 -0.42
CA GLN A 49 0.01 11.16 -1.39
C GLN A 49 1.38 11.64 -0.91
N ASP A 50 1.59 11.73 0.41
CA ASP A 50 2.85 12.10 1.04
C ASP A 50 3.88 10.95 1.06
N GLY A 51 3.56 9.80 0.45
CA GLY A 51 4.42 8.62 0.42
C GLY A 51 4.33 7.77 1.68
N THR A 52 3.35 8.00 2.56
CA THR A 52 3.08 7.11 3.70
C THR A 52 1.99 6.08 3.38
N PHE A 53 1.97 4.96 4.10
CA PHE A 53 0.88 3.99 4.00
C PHE A 53 0.40 3.53 5.38
N VAL A 54 -0.84 3.06 5.42
CA VAL A 54 -1.42 2.37 6.57
C VAL A 54 -2.09 1.10 6.10
N PHE A 55 -1.83 0.01 6.81
CA PHE A 55 -2.38 -1.32 6.55
C PHE A 55 -3.11 -1.87 7.77
N HIS A 56 -4.25 -2.49 7.54
CA HIS A 56 -5.02 -3.25 8.52
C HIS A 56 -5.41 -4.60 7.93
N TYR A 57 -5.04 -5.65 8.64
CA TYR A 57 -5.54 -7.00 8.45
C TYR A 57 -6.47 -7.35 9.61
N TYR A 58 -7.66 -7.82 9.27
CA TYR A 58 -8.62 -8.40 10.20
C TYR A 58 -8.91 -9.84 9.78
N SER A 59 -8.99 -10.73 10.75
CA SER A 59 -9.57 -12.04 10.52
C SER A 59 -10.44 -12.49 11.66
N ASN A 60 -11.55 -13.12 11.33
CA ASN A 60 -12.41 -13.81 12.27
C ASN A 60 -12.62 -15.24 11.81
N ILE A 61 -12.07 -16.18 12.57
CA ILE A 61 -12.11 -17.61 12.29
C ILE A 61 -12.93 -18.25 13.41
N LYS A 62 -14.13 -18.74 13.08
CA LYS A 62 -14.94 -19.49 14.03
C LYS A 62 -14.13 -20.67 14.59
N GLN A 63 -14.11 -20.82 15.91
CA GLN A 63 -13.30 -21.82 16.64
C GLN A 63 -11.78 -21.64 16.54
N GLY A 64 -11.29 -20.54 15.94
CA GLY A 64 -9.90 -20.13 16.03
C GLY A 64 -9.52 -19.73 17.46
N ILE A 65 -8.23 -19.83 17.79
CA ILE A 65 -7.68 -19.37 19.07
C ILE A 65 -6.49 -18.45 18.78
N PRO A 66 -6.62 -17.13 18.95
CA PRO A 66 -7.88 -16.41 19.18
C PRO A 66 -8.78 -16.44 17.93
N PRO A 67 -10.11 -16.33 18.10
CA PRO A 67 -11.04 -16.34 16.96
C PRO A 67 -10.91 -15.06 16.14
N GLU A 68 -10.72 -13.93 16.81
CA GLU A 68 -10.53 -12.63 16.17
C GLU A 68 -9.07 -12.19 16.28
N VAL A 69 -8.51 -11.72 15.16
CA VAL A 69 -7.15 -11.21 15.07
C VAL A 69 -7.16 -9.91 14.28
N ASN A 70 -6.51 -8.89 14.85
CA ASN A 70 -6.23 -7.63 14.18
C ASN A 70 -4.71 -7.44 14.11
N LYS A 71 -4.20 -7.10 12.91
CA LYS A 71 -2.78 -6.79 12.70
C LYS A 71 -2.65 -5.52 11.89
N TYR A 72 -1.72 -4.66 12.28
CA TYR A 72 -1.56 -3.35 11.66
C TYR A 72 -0.10 -3.12 11.24
N GLY A 73 0.07 -2.42 10.13
CA GLY A 73 1.36 -1.92 9.66
C GLY A 73 1.23 -0.49 9.19
N LYS A 74 2.31 0.27 9.28
CA LYS A 74 2.43 1.61 8.68
C LYS A 74 3.88 1.81 8.24
N GLY A 75 4.09 2.85 7.44
CA GLY A 75 5.42 3.24 7.00
C GLY A 75 5.36 4.07 5.73
N LYS A 76 6.40 3.92 4.91
CA LYS A 76 6.55 4.64 3.65
C LYS A 76 6.44 3.71 2.46
N TRP A 77 6.01 4.26 1.33
CA TRP A 77 5.99 3.57 0.06
C TRP A 77 6.60 4.44 -1.03
N SER A 78 7.13 3.78 -2.05
CA SER A 78 7.56 4.43 -3.28
C SER A 78 7.12 3.57 -4.47
N ALA A 79 7.09 4.17 -5.65
CA ALA A 79 6.74 3.46 -6.87
C ALA A 79 7.74 3.76 -7.99
N LYS A 80 8.08 2.73 -8.74
CA LYS A 80 8.83 2.82 -9.99
C LYS A 80 8.13 1.95 -11.03
N ASP A 81 7.84 2.53 -12.20
CA ASP A 81 7.03 1.90 -13.24
C ASP A 81 5.67 1.44 -12.72
N ASN A 82 5.44 0.13 -12.56
CA ASN A 82 4.24 -0.44 -11.95
C ASN A 82 4.53 -1.20 -10.64
N LEU A 83 5.72 -1.03 -10.07
CA LEU A 83 6.14 -1.72 -8.86
C LEU A 83 6.09 -0.74 -7.68
N VAL A 84 5.25 -1.04 -6.70
CA VAL A 84 5.16 -0.36 -5.40
C VAL A 84 6.05 -1.11 -4.41
N THR A 85 6.92 -0.38 -3.71
CA THR A 85 7.82 -0.93 -2.69
C THR A 85 7.47 -0.31 -1.34
N PHE A 86 7.43 -1.13 -0.29
CA PHE A 86 7.08 -0.71 1.06
C PHE A 86 8.31 -0.72 1.98
N PHE A 87 8.31 0.18 2.95
CA PHE A 87 9.37 0.34 3.93
C PHE A 87 8.75 0.64 5.30
N SER A 88 9.24 -0.01 6.35
CA SER A 88 8.83 0.26 7.73
C SER A 88 10.05 0.49 8.61
N ASN A 89 10.10 1.64 9.26
CA ASN A 89 11.12 1.99 10.23
C ASN A 89 10.70 1.50 11.62
N LYS A 90 11.46 0.56 12.21
CA LYS A 90 11.15 -0.03 13.52
C LYS A 90 11.10 0.97 14.69
N GLN A 91 11.71 2.14 14.55
CA GLN A 91 11.70 3.16 15.60
C GLN A 91 10.53 4.15 15.47
N GLU A 92 10.06 4.41 14.24
CA GLU A 92 9.06 5.45 13.95
C GLU A 92 7.68 4.86 13.65
N ASP A 93 7.65 3.71 12.97
CA ASP A 93 6.45 3.10 12.43
C ASP A 93 5.86 2.01 13.33
N PHE A 94 6.61 1.57 14.36
CA PHE A 94 6.17 0.51 15.27
C PHE A 94 5.75 1.08 16.61
N ASP A 95 4.65 0.56 17.13
CA ASP A 95 4.15 0.83 18.47
C ASP A 95 3.31 -0.37 18.97
N ALA A 96 2.57 -0.20 20.07
CA ALA A 96 1.73 -1.27 20.62
C ALA A 96 0.65 -1.77 19.65
N LYS A 97 0.24 -0.96 18.67
CA LYS A 97 -0.78 -1.29 17.66
C LYS A 97 -0.15 -1.71 16.33
N TYR A 98 0.82 -0.94 15.83
CA TYR A 98 1.46 -1.16 14.53
C TYR A 98 2.69 -2.05 14.71
N THR A 99 2.60 -3.30 14.26
CA THR A 99 3.61 -4.33 14.54
C THR A 99 4.06 -5.11 13.30
N LEU A 100 3.39 -4.94 12.16
CA LEU A 100 3.76 -5.62 10.91
C LEU A 100 4.94 -4.94 10.24
N ASP A 101 5.96 -5.74 9.93
CA ASP A 101 7.13 -5.33 9.17
C ASP A 101 6.88 -5.50 7.66
N PHE A 102 6.77 -4.39 6.95
CA PHE A 102 6.61 -4.39 5.49
C PHE A 102 7.93 -4.26 4.74
N ASN A 103 9.09 -4.26 5.42
CA ASN A 103 10.37 -4.29 4.72
C ASN A 103 10.44 -5.49 3.77
N ASN A 104 11.11 -5.29 2.63
CA ASN A 104 11.19 -6.27 1.54
C ASN A 104 9.83 -6.66 0.91
N SER A 105 8.75 -5.91 1.20
CA SER A 105 7.45 -6.12 0.56
C SER A 105 7.34 -5.31 -0.73
N THR A 106 6.91 -5.96 -1.80
CA THR A 106 6.65 -5.31 -3.10
C THR A 106 5.31 -5.75 -3.67
N ALA A 107 4.63 -4.83 -4.33
CA ALA A 107 3.36 -5.09 -5.01
C ALA A 107 3.34 -4.52 -6.42
N ARG A 108 2.78 -5.28 -7.36
CA ARG A 108 2.56 -4.83 -8.73
C ARG A 108 1.22 -4.11 -8.82
N PHE A 109 1.24 -2.88 -9.30
CA PHE A 109 0.05 -2.14 -9.71
C PHE A 109 -0.44 -2.65 -11.05
N VAL A 110 -1.68 -3.13 -11.07
CA VAL A 110 -2.34 -3.64 -12.26
C VAL A 110 -3.55 -2.75 -12.53
N THR A 111 -3.56 -2.12 -13.70
CA THR A 111 -4.69 -1.33 -14.19
C THR A 111 -4.85 -1.58 -15.69
N LYS A 112 -5.97 -1.15 -16.27
CA LYS A 112 -6.19 -1.27 -17.72
C LYS A 112 -5.10 -0.49 -18.46
N ASN A 113 -4.50 -1.12 -19.45
CA ASN A 113 -3.52 -0.42 -20.30
C ASN A 113 -4.27 0.69 -21.06
N PRO A 114 -3.82 1.96 -21.02
CA PRO A 114 -4.48 3.05 -21.75
C PRO A 114 -4.58 2.81 -23.26
N ARG A 115 -3.74 1.92 -23.83
CA ARG A 115 -3.75 1.55 -25.24
C ARG A 115 -4.70 0.38 -25.55
N ASP A 116 -5.16 -0.35 -24.54
CA ASP A 116 -6.12 -1.44 -24.70
C ASP A 116 -7.53 -0.88 -24.86
N LYS A 117 -8.05 -0.98 -26.09
CA LYS A 117 -9.38 -0.51 -26.48
C LYS A 117 -10.47 -1.58 -26.36
N SER A 118 -10.15 -2.79 -25.87
CA SER A 118 -11.15 -3.84 -25.70
C SER A 118 -12.16 -3.46 -24.62
N ASP A 119 -13.36 -4.05 -24.66
CA ASP A 119 -14.39 -3.84 -23.64
C ASP A 119 -14.11 -4.60 -22.33
N LYS A 120 -12.92 -5.20 -22.21
CA LYS A 120 -12.51 -5.90 -20.99
C LYS A 120 -12.46 -4.92 -19.82
N ILE A 121 -13.17 -5.27 -18.75
CA ILE A 121 -13.10 -4.60 -17.46
C ILE A 121 -11.86 -5.14 -16.74
N VAL A 122 -10.89 -4.26 -16.46
CA VAL A 122 -9.71 -4.58 -15.65
C VAL A 122 -9.83 -3.78 -14.37
N GLN A 123 -10.18 -4.47 -13.29
CA GLN A 123 -10.25 -3.85 -11.96
C GLN A 123 -8.83 -3.47 -11.52
N THR A 124 -8.66 -2.21 -11.11
CA THR A 124 -7.37 -1.72 -10.62
C THR A 124 -7.04 -2.41 -9.30
N LYS A 125 -5.82 -2.91 -9.15
CA LYS A 125 -5.39 -3.66 -7.97
C LYS A 125 -3.89 -3.57 -7.72
N LEU A 126 -3.49 -3.95 -6.51
CA LEU A 126 -2.11 -4.27 -6.15
C LEU A 126 -1.99 -5.77 -5.93
N THR A 127 -1.06 -6.42 -6.63
CA THR A 127 -0.70 -7.83 -6.41
C THR A 127 0.60 -7.89 -5.63
N PHE A 128 0.57 -8.31 -4.37
CA PHE A 128 1.78 -8.47 -3.56
C PHE A 128 2.67 -9.59 -4.13
N LEU A 129 3.82 -9.24 -4.69
CA LEU A 129 4.75 -10.19 -5.30
C LEU A 129 5.62 -10.87 -4.23
N GLU A 130 6.12 -10.05 -3.31
CA GLU A 130 7.03 -10.42 -2.23
C GLU A 130 6.58 -9.75 -0.93
N SER A 131 6.71 -10.49 0.17
CA SER A 131 6.53 -9.99 1.53
C SER A 131 7.05 -11.06 2.50
N GLU A 132 7.67 -10.63 3.59
CA GLU A 132 8.04 -11.51 4.71
C GLU A 132 6.82 -11.86 5.57
N ILE A 133 5.71 -11.13 5.41
CA ILE A 133 4.42 -11.44 6.01
C ILE A 133 3.81 -12.62 5.25
N SER A 134 3.80 -13.80 5.89
CA SER A 134 3.53 -15.09 5.22
C SER A 134 2.20 -15.15 4.45
N TRP A 135 1.16 -14.47 4.93
CA TRP A 135 -0.18 -14.45 4.30
C TRP A 135 -0.39 -13.32 3.28
N MET A 136 0.63 -12.49 3.00
CA MET A 136 0.54 -11.39 2.04
C MET A 136 1.02 -11.77 0.64
N ARG A 137 1.91 -12.75 0.52
CA ARG A 137 2.49 -13.14 -0.76
C ARG A 137 1.40 -13.62 -1.73
N ARG A 138 1.37 -13.05 -2.94
CA ARG A 138 0.39 -13.30 -4.02
C ARG A 138 -1.05 -12.88 -3.73
N ILE A 139 -1.30 -12.09 -2.69
CA ILE A 139 -2.62 -11.49 -2.46
C ILE A 139 -2.85 -10.34 -3.44
N ASP A 140 -4.03 -10.31 -4.04
CA ASP A 140 -4.55 -9.14 -4.77
C ASP A 140 -5.43 -8.29 -3.84
N ILE A 141 -5.15 -7.01 -3.71
CA ILE A 141 -6.05 -6.03 -3.09
C ILE A 141 -6.52 -5.03 -4.14
N PHE A 142 -7.82 -4.74 -4.18
CA PHE A 142 -8.46 -3.98 -5.25
C PHE A 142 -8.63 -2.53 -4.84
N LYS A 143 -8.38 -1.61 -5.77
CA LYS A 143 -8.59 -0.19 -5.55
C LYS A 143 -10.10 0.11 -5.47
N LEU A 144 -10.47 0.92 -4.49
CA LEU A 144 -11.83 1.47 -4.31
C LEU A 144 -12.15 2.57 -5.33
#